data_AF-A0A9Q1CFI6-F1
#
_entry.id   AF-A0A9Q1CFI6-F1
#
_cell.length_a   1.000
_cell.length_b   1.000
_cell.length_c   1.000
_cell.angle_alpha   90.00
_cell.angle_beta   90.00
_cell.angle_gamma   90.00
#
_symmetry.space_group_name_H-M   'P 1'
#
loop_
_entity.id
_entity.type
_entity.pdbx_description
1 polymer ?
#
loop_
_entity_poly.entity_id
_entity_poly.type
_entity_poly.pdbx_seq_one_letter_code
_entity_poly.pdbx_strand_id
1 'polypeptide(L)'
;MSKNFPSNYPDNHRREIIFWTFDSHRVLLNFDLISTETGYDYVKVGNGNTTDEQVLLIWSGGPAENKTKVLSAGNTMWFSFKTDGSQTYKGFSGVVQAVPAESKIDCDSEFDCKNGVCIPNEYACTKYSMLCTNFFDKHGLCRGRYKKRQKESKVKSQRKTNLQQRNAKAHEDLFFSNNPSRVIRPIPFSPLTKTPTQPRPETSHTLFKL
;
A
#
# COMPACT_ATOMS: atom_id res chain seq x y z
N MET A 1 -0.87 -1.23 -15.65
CA MET A 1 -0.74 -0.25 -14.54
C MET A 1 -2.09 0.34 -14.16
N SER A 2 -2.18 1.01 -13.00
CA SER A 2 -3.28 1.90 -12.63
C SER A 2 -3.57 2.92 -13.74
N LYS A 3 -4.82 3.40 -13.82
CA LYS A 3 -5.18 4.44 -14.79
C LYS A 3 -4.37 5.71 -14.48
N ASN A 4 -3.82 6.34 -15.52
CA ASN A 4 -2.91 7.51 -15.49
C ASN A 4 -1.47 7.27 -14.99
N PHE A 5 -1.06 6.07 -14.58
CA PHE A 5 0.32 5.81 -14.13
C PHE A 5 1.37 6.31 -15.16
N PRO A 6 2.47 6.98 -14.75
CA PRO A 6 2.97 7.16 -13.38
C PRO A 6 2.37 8.35 -12.61
N SER A 7 1.42 9.08 -13.19
CA SER A 7 0.59 10.07 -12.48
C SER A 7 -0.48 9.39 -11.62
N ASN A 8 -1.18 10.17 -10.79
CA ASN A 8 -2.14 9.62 -9.85
C ASN A 8 -3.40 9.05 -10.53
N TYR A 9 -3.97 8.00 -9.93
CA TYR A 9 -5.25 7.44 -10.38
C TYR A 9 -6.41 8.42 -10.21
N PRO A 10 -7.56 8.18 -10.88
CA PRO A 10 -8.79 8.90 -10.59
C PRO A 10 -9.49 8.36 -9.34
N ASP A 11 -10.21 9.25 -8.67
CA ASP A 11 -11.26 8.97 -7.69
C ASP A 11 -12.43 8.15 -8.29
N ASN A 12 -13.31 7.66 -7.41
CA ASN A 12 -14.57 6.97 -7.73
C ASN A 12 -14.42 5.79 -8.72
N HIS A 13 -13.25 5.14 -8.74
CA HIS A 13 -12.88 4.18 -9.77
C HIS A 13 -12.86 2.74 -9.23
N ARG A 14 -13.55 1.86 -9.95
CA ARG A 14 -13.49 0.40 -9.76
C ARG A 14 -12.87 -0.25 -11.00
N ARG A 15 -11.90 -1.12 -10.78
CA ARG A 15 -11.31 -2.01 -11.80
C ARG A 15 -11.20 -3.41 -11.22
N GLU A 16 -11.78 -4.39 -11.88
CA GLU A 16 -11.66 -5.80 -11.54
C GLU A 16 -11.17 -6.59 -12.76
N ILE A 17 -10.28 -7.56 -12.55
CA ILE A 17 -9.65 -8.38 -13.59
C ILE A 17 -9.56 -9.82 -13.08
N ILE A 18 -9.86 -10.80 -13.94
CA ILE A 18 -9.58 -12.22 -13.70
C ILE A 18 -8.40 -12.62 -14.58
N PHE A 19 -7.33 -13.11 -13.96
CA PHE A 19 -6.20 -13.76 -14.61
C PHE A 19 -6.39 -15.27 -14.58
N TRP A 20 -6.08 -15.93 -15.69
CA TRP A 20 -6.17 -17.38 -15.84
C TRP A 20 -4.99 -17.91 -16.65
N THR A 21 -4.65 -19.17 -16.44
CA THR A 21 -3.58 -19.89 -17.16
C THR A 21 -3.95 -21.38 -17.28
N PHE A 22 -3.06 -22.19 -17.87
CA PHE A 22 -3.24 -23.64 -18.00
C PHE A 22 -3.25 -24.33 -16.63
N ASP A 23 -3.94 -25.46 -16.49
CA ASP A 23 -4.07 -26.17 -15.19
C ASP A 23 -2.72 -26.68 -14.63
N SER A 24 -1.70 -26.81 -15.48
CA SER A 24 -0.31 -27.11 -15.10
C SER A 24 0.47 -25.92 -14.52
N HIS A 25 -0.17 -24.74 -14.44
CA HIS A 25 0.44 -23.48 -14.04
C HIS A 25 -0.39 -22.76 -12.97
N ARG A 26 0.24 -21.81 -12.30
CA ARG A 26 -0.37 -20.88 -11.34
C ARG A 26 -0.03 -19.45 -11.74
N VAL A 27 -0.85 -18.51 -11.28
CA VAL A 27 -0.65 -17.08 -11.53
C VAL A 27 0.22 -16.49 -10.42
N LEU A 28 1.34 -15.87 -10.80
CA LEU A 28 2.22 -15.04 -9.96
C LEU A 28 2.04 -13.57 -10.34
N LEU A 29 1.79 -12.72 -9.35
CA LEU A 29 1.70 -11.27 -9.46
C LEU A 29 2.80 -10.63 -8.60
N ASN A 30 3.73 -9.94 -9.24
CA ASN A 30 4.76 -9.11 -8.58
C ASN A 30 4.41 -7.63 -8.77
N PHE A 31 4.41 -6.82 -7.70
CA PHE A 31 4.20 -5.37 -7.79
C PHE A 31 5.54 -4.63 -7.85
N ASP A 32 5.77 -3.86 -8.91
CA ASP A 32 6.92 -2.95 -9.00
C ASP A 32 6.70 -1.74 -8.07
N LEU A 33 5.47 -1.23 -8.02
CA LEU A 33 5.00 -0.21 -7.08
C LEU A 33 3.56 -0.50 -6.66
N ILE A 34 3.26 -0.25 -5.38
CA ILE A 34 1.89 -0.06 -4.89
C ILE A 34 1.83 1.12 -3.91
N SER A 35 0.92 2.07 -4.15
CA SER A 35 0.74 3.31 -3.39
C SER A 35 -0.67 3.86 -3.54
N THR A 36 -1.44 3.82 -2.44
CA THR A 36 -2.88 4.09 -2.38
C THR A 36 -3.21 4.96 -1.15
N GLU A 37 -4.39 5.58 -1.05
CA GLU A 37 -4.77 6.26 0.19
C GLU A 37 -4.87 5.25 1.35
N THR A 38 -4.43 5.65 2.54
CA THR A 38 -4.40 4.77 3.72
C THR A 38 -5.75 4.73 4.43
N GLY A 39 -6.50 3.65 4.22
CA GLY A 39 -7.76 3.35 4.92
C GLY A 39 -9.04 3.66 4.14
N TYR A 40 -8.93 4.07 2.88
CA TYR A 40 -10.06 4.43 2.02
C TYR A 40 -9.95 3.72 0.66
N ASP A 41 -8.79 3.79 0.02
CA ASP A 41 -8.49 3.06 -1.22
C ASP A 41 -7.96 1.65 -0.95
N TYR A 42 -8.35 0.69 -1.79
CA TYR A 42 -7.98 -0.71 -1.62
C TYR A 42 -7.61 -1.41 -2.93
N VAL A 43 -6.44 -2.06 -2.92
CA VAL A 43 -6.13 -3.17 -3.84
C VAL A 43 -6.40 -4.48 -3.10
N LYS A 44 -7.14 -5.40 -3.71
CA LYS A 44 -7.36 -6.75 -3.21
C LYS A 44 -7.00 -7.78 -4.27
N VAL A 45 -6.49 -8.93 -3.84
CA VAL A 45 -6.12 -10.06 -4.70
C VAL A 45 -6.54 -11.37 -4.02
N GLY A 46 -7.06 -12.34 -4.78
CA GLY A 46 -7.48 -13.63 -4.25
C GLY A 46 -7.50 -14.75 -5.29
N ASN A 47 -7.82 -15.96 -4.84
CA ASN A 47 -7.90 -17.15 -5.70
C ASN A 47 -9.25 -17.25 -6.42
N GLY A 48 -9.25 -17.91 -7.58
CA GLY A 48 -10.47 -18.21 -8.31
C GLY A 48 -10.87 -17.12 -9.31
N ASN A 49 -12.11 -17.21 -9.77
CA ASN A 49 -12.74 -16.32 -10.75
C ASN A 49 -13.79 -15.36 -10.15
N THR A 50 -14.18 -15.54 -8.88
CA THR A 50 -15.10 -14.64 -8.17
C THR A 50 -14.33 -13.61 -7.34
N THR A 51 -14.52 -12.32 -7.63
CA THR A 51 -13.90 -11.24 -6.84
C THR A 51 -14.44 -11.20 -5.40
N ASP A 52 -13.58 -10.81 -4.46
CA ASP A 52 -13.83 -10.78 -3.01
C ASP A 52 -14.01 -12.17 -2.33
N GLU A 53 -14.02 -13.29 -3.06
CA GLU A 53 -13.86 -14.66 -2.51
C GLU A 53 -12.38 -15.04 -2.31
N GLN A 54 -12.07 -15.94 -1.37
CA GLN A 54 -10.73 -16.52 -1.17
C GLN A 54 -9.58 -15.47 -1.17
N VAL A 55 -9.82 -14.31 -0.55
CA VAL A 55 -8.88 -13.17 -0.56
C VAL A 55 -7.54 -13.57 0.05
N LEU A 56 -6.44 -13.27 -0.65
CA LEU A 56 -5.06 -13.51 -0.21
C LEU A 56 -4.39 -12.23 0.34
N LEU A 57 -4.65 -11.09 -0.32
CA LEU A 57 -4.08 -9.78 0.01
C LEU A 57 -5.18 -8.71 0.06
N ILE A 58 -5.16 -7.87 1.09
CA ILE A 58 -5.90 -6.60 1.14
C ILE A 58 -4.88 -5.49 1.44
N TRP A 59 -4.50 -4.72 0.42
CA TRP A 59 -3.56 -3.61 0.51
C TRP A 59 -4.28 -2.26 0.57
N SER A 60 -3.78 -1.36 1.42
CA SER A 60 -4.15 0.05 1.49
C SER A 60 -2.96 0.86 2.03
N GLY A 61 -2.81 2.12 1.61
CA GLY A 61 -1.61 2.93 1.89
C GLY A 61 -0.44 2.70 0.92
N GLY A 62 0.75 3.18 1.30
CA GLY A 62 1.98 3.06 0.52
C GLY A 62 2.97 4.21 0.77
N PRO A 63 4.04 4.34 -0.05
CA PRO A 63 4.42 3.44 -1.13
C PRO A 63 5.11 2.15 -0.64
N ALA A 64 5.05 1.10 -1.46
CA ALA A 64 5.93 -0.05 -1.39
C ALA A 64 6.41 -0.40 -2.80
N GLU A 65 7.72 -0.60 -2.98
CA GLU A 65 8.36 -0.81 -4.29
C GLU A 65 9.06 -2.17 -4.31
N ASN A 66 8.85 -2.97 -5.36
CA ASN A 66 9.50 -4.26 -5.65
C ASN A 66 9.49 -5.32 -4.52
N LYS A 67 8.58 -5.21 -3.54
CA LYS A 67 8.56 -6.00 -2.29
C LYS A 67 7.27 -6.78 -2.04
N THR A 68 6.24 -6.60 -2.86
CA THR A 68 4.92 -7.23 -2.69
C THR A 68 4.70 -8.26 -3.80
N LYS A 69 4.48 -9.52 -3.43
CA LYS A 69 4.27 -10.64 -4.36
C LYS A 69 3.04 -11.45 -3.93
N VAL A 70 2.24 -11.94 -4.89
CA VAL A 70 1.08 -12.82 -4.65
C VAL A 70 1.14 -13.99 -5.62
N LEU A 71 1.12 -15.21 -5.10
CA LEU A 71 1.07 -16.45 -5.86
C LEU A 71 -0.24 -17.19 -5.54
N SER A 72 -1.06 -17.39 -6.56
CA SER A 72 -2.35 -18.10 -6.44
C SER A 72 -2.18 -19.57 -6.05
N ALA A 73 -3.25 -20.19 -5.54
CA ALA A 73 -3.30 -21.61 -5.20
C ALA A 73 -3.49 -22.52 -6.44
N GLY A 74 -4.24 -22.05 -7.44
CA GLY A 74 -4.48 -22.75 -8.72
C GLY A 74 -4.20 -21.87 -9.94
N ASN A 75 -4.73 -22.24 -11.10
CA ASN A 75 -4.51 -21.54 -12.37
C ASN A 75 -5.31 -20.24 -12.55
N THR A 76 -6.07 -19.80 -11.54
CA THR A 76 -6.88 -18.57 -11.60
C THR A 76 -6.67 -17.65 -10.39
N MET A 77 -6.59 -16.34 -10.66
CA MET A 77 -6.46 -15.27 -9.67
C MET A 77 -7.34 -14.09 -10.07
N TRP A 78 -8.05 -13.50 -9.12
CA TRP A 78 -8.74 -12.23 -9.33
C TRP A 78 -7.98 -11.06 -8.68
N PHE A 79 -8.15 -9.89 -9.28
CA PHE A 79 -7.60 -8.62 -8.83
C PHE A 79 -8.71 -7.56 -8.79
N SER A 80 -8.75 -6.75 -7.74
CA SER A 80 -9.68 -5.63 -7.57
C SER A 80 -8.92 -4.39 -7.11
N PHE A 81 -9.13 -3.26 -7.79
CA PHE A 81 -8.80 -1.92 -7.28
C PHE A 81 -10.08 -1.09 -7.17
N LYS A 82 -10.31 -0.49 -6.01
CA LYS A 82 -11.50 0.31 -5.67
C LYS A 82 -11.02 1.59 -4.97
N THR A 83 -11.47 2.76 -5.46
CA THR A 83 -11.10 4.07 -4.89
C THR A 83 -12.28 4.87 -4.33
N ASP A 84 -11.94 5.68 -3.33
CA ASP A 84 -12.74 6.70 -2.66
C ASP A 84 -13.06 7.91 -3.57
N GLY A 85 -13.86 8.85 -3.09
CA GLY A 85 -14.20 10.09 -3.79
C GLY A 85 -13.09 11.16 -3.83
N SER A 86 -11.87 10.90 -3.34
CA SER A 86 -10.84 11.93 -3.12
C SER A 86 -9.39 11.40 -3.17
N GLN A 87 -8.45 12.27 -2.75
CA GLN A 87 -7.09 11.94 -2.25
C GLN A 87 -6.30 10.83 -2.98
N THR A 88 -6.05 11.02 -4.27
CA THR A 88 -5.42 9.99 -5.10
C THR A 88 -3.88 9.98 -5.06
N TYR A 89 -3.29 8.81 -5.29
CA TYR A 89 -1.84 8.53 -5.29
C TYR A 89 -1.41 7.84 -6.59
N LYS A 90 -0.13 7.43 -6.74
CA LYS A 90 0.39 6.78 -7.98
C LYS A 90 -0.37 5.49 -8.38
N GLY A 91 -0.96 4.77 -7.43
CA GLY A 91 -1.65 3.51 -7.67
C GLY A 91 -0.70 2.34 -7.72
N PHE A 92 -0.72 1.57 -8.79
CA PHE A 92 0.05 0.34 -8.90
C PHE A 92 0.64 0.14 -10.29
N SER A 93 1.81 -0.48 -10.34
CA SER A 93 2.33 -1.16 -11.52
C SER A 93 2.88 -2.52 -11.09
N GLY A 94 2.74 -3.50 -11.96
CA GLY A 94 3.31 -4.81 -11.70
C GLY A 94 3.35 -5.69 -12.93
N VAL A 95 3.63 -6.97 -12.67
CA VAL A 95 3.84 -8.00 -13.67
C VAL A 95 3.11 -9.27 -13.24
N VAL A 96 2.25 -9.78 -14.12
CA VAL A 96 1.59 -11.08 -13.98
C VAL A 96 2.27 -12.10 -14.90
N GLN A 97 2.63 -13.23 -14.31
CA GLN A 97 3.31 -14.36 -14.95
C GLN A 97 2.52 -15.65 -14.71
N ALA A 98 2.56 -16.55 -15.70
CA ALA A 98 2.27 -17.96 -15.46
C ALA A 98 3.55 -18.64 -14.98
N VAL A 99 3.48 -19.38 -13.88
CA VAL A 99 4.59 -20.18 -13.33
C VAL A 99 4.15 -21.63 -13.16
N PRO A 100 5.03 -22.64 -13.22
CA PRO A 100 4.66 -24.05 -13.02
C PRO A 100 3.91 -24.29 -11.70
N ALA A 101 2.97 -25.24 -11.66
CA ALA A 101 2.09 -25.47 -10.50
C ALA A 101 2.84 -25.79 -9.20
N GLU A 102 3.99 -26.45 -9.28
CA GLU A 102 4.89 -26.80 -8.18
C GLU A 102 5.68 -25.60 -7.60
N SER A 103 5.61 -24.44 -8.25
CA SER A 103 6.33 -23.22 -7.84
C SER A 103 5.96 -22.81 -6.41
N LYS A 104 6.98 -22.48 -5.62
CA LYS A 104 6.82 -21.91 -4.28
C LYS A 104 7.07 -20.41 -4.36
N ILE A 105 6.33 -19.63 -3.57
CA ILE A 105 6.64 -18.20 -3.44
C ILE A 105 7.90 -18.06 -2.59
N ASP A 106 8.84 -17.24 -3.05
CA ASP A 106 9.97 -16.79 -2.24
C ASP A 106 9.78 -15.30 -1.92
N CYS A 107 9.97 -14.95 -0.64
CA CYS A 107 9.87 -13.60 -0.13
C CYS A 107 11.24 -12.95 0.10
N ASP A 108 12.35 -13.63 -0.19
CA ASP A 108 13.73 -13.17 -0.04
C ASP A 108 14.04 -12.79 1.42
N SER A 109 13.95 -11.49 1.76
CA SER A 109 14.09 -10.96 3.13
C SER A 109 12.80 -10.34 3.68
N GLU A 110 11.72 -10.33 2.89
CA GLU A 110 10.43 -9.73 3.22
C GLU A 110 9.47 -10.71 3.93
N PHE A 111 8.33 -10.18 4.40
CA PHE A 111 7.44 -10.91 5.29
C PHE A 111 6.52 -11.88 4.53
N ASP A 112 6.75 -13.18 4.72
CA ASP A 112 5.89 -14.26 4.25
C ASP A 112 4.61 -14.39 5.10
N CYS A 113 3.46 -14.14 4.48
CA CYS A 113 2.13 -14.27 5.08
C CYS A 113 1.67 -15.72 5.34
N LYS A 114 2.40 -16.73 4.83
CA LYS A 114 2.04 -18.16 4.87
C LYS A 114 0.71 -18.51 4.18
N ASN A 115 0.26 -17.68 3.24
CA ASN A 115 -0.90 -17.92 2.38
C ASN A 115 -0.59 -17.72 0.87
N GLY A 116 0.68 -17.66 0.47
CA GLY A 116 1.07 -17.33 -0.90
C GLY A 116 1.26 -15.82 -1.15
N VAL A 117 1.49 -15.01 -0.11
CA VAL A 117 1.74 -13.56 -0.22
C VAL A 117 3.03 -13.18 0.51
N CYS A 118 3.83 -12.32 -0.14
CA CYS A 118 4.93 -11.57 0.46
C CYS A 118 4.53 -10.10 0.60
N ILE A 119 4.80 -9.49 1.75
CA ILE A 119 4.62 -8.05 2.01
C ILE A 119 5.87 -7.46 2.66
N PRO A 120 6.11 -6.13 2.59
CA PRO A 120 7.29 -5.55 3.22
C PRO A 120 7.25 -5.62 4.75
N ASN A 121 8.40 -5.86 5.38
CA ASN A 121 8.60 -5.90 6.83
C ASN A 121 8.10 -4.65 7.57
N GLU A 122 8.14 -3.48 6.92
CA GLU A 122 7.65 -2.22 7.47
C GLU A 122 6.13 -2.19 7.65
N TYR A 123 5.36 -2.85 6.76
CA TYR A 123 3.89 -2.93 6.84
C TYR A 123 3.38 -4.09 7.72
N ALA A 124 4.17 -5.16 7.87
CA ALA A 124 3.88 -6.25 8.80
C ALA A 124 3.89 -5.80 10.28
N CYS A 125 3.08 -6.44 11.13
CA CYS A 125 2.91 -6.09 12.55
C CYS A 125 2.50 -4.61 12.80
N THR A 126 1.59 -4.04 12.00
CA THR A 126 1.12 -2.64 12.15
C THR A 126 -0.32 -2.56 12.69
N LYS A 127 -0.81 -1.35 13.00
CA LYS A 127 -2.21 -1.15 13.47
C LYS A 127 -3.23 -1.47 12.37
N TYR A 128 -2.83 -1.33 11.10
CA TYR A 128 -3.69 -1.42 9.92
C TYR A 128 -3.47 -2.71 9.10
N SER A 129 -2.65 -3.65 9.60
CA SER A 129 -2.33 -4.88 8.87
C SER A 129 -3.50 -5.88 8.91
N MET A 130 -4.29 -5.87 7.83
CA MET A 130 -5.08 -7.00 7.34
C MET A 130 -4.52 -7.49 5.98
N LEU A 131 -3.21 -7.30 5.81
CA LEU A 131 -2.49 -7.50 4.54
C LEU A 131 -2.37 -9.00 4.26
N CYS A 132 -1.95 -9.76 5.27
CA CYS A 132 -2.11 -11.20 5.29
C CYS A 132 -3.54 -11.49 5.77
N THR A 133 -4.43 -11.91 4.87
CA THR A 133 -5.87 -12.09 5.17
C THR A 133 -6.18 -13.16 6.21
N ASN A 134 -5.24 -14.09 6.44
CA ASN A 134 -5.22 -15.06 7.53
C ASN A 134 -4.80 -14.47 8.89
N PHE A 135 -4.61 -13.15 8.98
CA PHE A 135 -4.09 -12.38 10.12
C PHE A 135 -2.70 -12.81 10.62
N PHE A 136 -1.87 -13.44 9.78
CA PHE A 136 -0.54 -13.93 10.18
C PHE A 136 0.44 -12.78 10.50
N ASP A 137 0.28 -11.64 9.81
CA ASP A 137 0.88 -10.32 10.06
C ASP A 137 0.53 -9.68 11.42
N LYS A 138 -0.33 -10.32 12.22
CA LYS A 138 -0.81 -9.81 13.50
C LYS A 138 -0.81 -10.87 14.61
N HIS A 139 -1.24 -12.10 14.32
CA HIS A 139 -1.43 -13.17 15.31
C HIS A 139 -0.38 -14.30 15.25
N GLY A 140 0.30 -14.47 14.11
CA GLY A 140 1.36 -15.46 13.91
C GLY A 140 2.67 -15.03 14.57
N LEU A 141 3.43 -14.16 13.89
CA LEU A 141 4.78 -13.76 14.30
C LEU A 141 4.82 -12.55 15.25
N CYS A 142 3.75 -11.76 15.32
CA CYS A 142 3.79 -10.44 15.96
C CYS A 142 3.48 -10.42 17.46
N ARG A 143 3.15 -11.57 18.07
CA ARG A 143 2.80 -11.71 19.52
C ARG A 143 3.83 -11.06 20.45
N GLY A 144 5.11 -11.08 20.08
CA GLY A 144 6.19 -10.34 20.76
C GLY A 144 6.44 -8.93 20.21
N ARG A 145 6.60 -8.79 18.88
CA ARG A 145 6.99 -7.52 18.22
C ARG A 145 6.00 -6.37 18.48
N TYR A 146 4.69 -6.65 18.53
CA TYR A 146 3.66 -5.63 18.76
C TYR A 146 3.79 -4.98 20.15
N LYS A 147 4.03 -5.78 21.21
CA LYS A 147 4.26 -5.28 22.58
C LYS A 147 5.51 -4.40 22.65
N LYS A 148 6.58 -4.76 21.93
CA LYS A 148 7.81 -3.97 21.83
C LYS A 148 7.57 -2.63 21.12
N ARG A 149 6.97 -2.64 19.91
CA ARG A 149 6.61 -1.41 19.17
C ARG A 149 5.69 -0.49 19.99
N GLN A 150 4.69 -1.00 20.71
CA GLN A 150 3.86 -0.17 21.61
C GLN A 150 4.68 0.49 22.73
N LYS A 151 5.57 -0.26 23.40
CA LYS A 151 6.42 0.28 24.49
C LYS A 151 7.36 1.37 23.96
N GLU A 152 7.98 1.16 22.81
CA GLU A 152 8.86 2.13 22.15
C GLU A 152 8.11 3.39 21.70
N SER A 153 6.90 3.24 21.12
CA SER A 153 6.07 4.38 20.72
C SER A 153 5.60 5.20 21.92
N LYS A 154 5.22 4.57 23.05
CA LYS A 154 4.91 5.28 24.30
C LYS A 154 6.12 6.05 24.83
N VAL A 155 7.31 5.45 24.84
CA VAL A 155 8.56 6.12 25.26
C VAL A 155 8.93 7.28 24.33
N LYS A 156 8.78 7.12 23.00
CA LYS A 156 9.01 8.20 22.02
C LYS A 156 7.99 9.33 22.16
N SER A 157 6.72 9.02 22.43
CA SER A 157 5.67 9.99 22.72
C SER A 157 5.99 10.80 23.98
N GLN A 158 6.29 10.14 25.11
CA GLN A 158 6.65 10.82 26.36
C GLN A 158 7.91 11.70 26.21
N ARG A 159 8.91 11.25 25.44
CA ARG A 159 10.09 12.08 25.15
C ARG A 159 9.74 13.33 24.33
N LYS A 160 8.78 13.25 23.40
CA LYS A 160 8.29 14.42 22.65
C LYS A 160 7.53 15.40 23.55
N THR A 161 6.58 14.95 24.39
CA THR A 161 5.86 15.85 25.31
C THR A 161 6.79 16.50 26.32
N ASN A 162 7.73 15.75 26.91
CA ASN A 162 8.71 16.32 27.85
C ASN A 162 9.62 17.37 27.19
N LEU A 163 9.97 17.20 25.90
CA LEU A 163 10.74 18.18 25.14
C LEU A 163 9.89 19.41 24.78
N GLN A 164 8.63 19.21 24.36
CA GLN A 164 7.70 20.30 24.09
C GLN A 164 7.44 21.15 25.33
N GLN A 165 7.27 20.54 26.51
CA GLN A 165 7.10 21.27 27.78
C GLN A 165 8.34 22.09 28.15
N ARG A 166 9.56 21.55 27.94
CA ARG A 166 10.80 22.31 28.16
C ARG A 166 10.94 23.49 27.20
N ASN A 167 10.64 23.28 25.92
CA ASN A 167 10.71 24.33 24.90
C ASN A 167 9.63 25.40 25.11
N ALA A 168 8.41 25.00 25.51
CA ALA A 168 7.33 25.93 25.85
C ALA A 168 7.71 26.80 27.05
N LYS A 169 8.20 26.19 28.14
CA LYS A 169 8.66 26.96 29.31
C LYS A 169 9.80 27.92 28.94
N ALA A 170 10.83 27.45 28.24
CA ALA A 170 11.93 28.31 27.80
C ALA A 170 11.46 29.45 26.86
N HIS A 171 10.39 29.23 26.10
CA HIS A 171 9.77 30.26 25.26
C HIS A 171 8.92 31.26 26.07
N GLU A 172 8.24 30.83 27.14
CA GLU A 172 7.60 31.72 28.12
C GLU A 172 8.65 32.56 28.88
N ASP A 173 9.69 31.92 29.41
CA ASP A 173 10.82 32.56 30.09
C ASP A 173 11.49 33.63 29.20
N LEU A 174 11.49 33.46 27.87
CA LEU A 174 11.95 34.45 26.89
C LEU A 174 10.88 35.49 26.49
N PHE A 175 9.60 35.13 26.44
CA PHE A 175 8.52 36.08 26.09
C PHE A 175 8.30 37.16 27.14
N PHE A 176 8.54 36.85 28.42
CA PHE A 176 8.55 37.86 29.49
C PHE A 176 9.76 38.81 29.42
N SER A 177 10.73 38.55 28.53
CA SER A 177 11.90 39.43 28.34
C SER A 177 11.65 40.52 27.28
N ASN A 178 10.93 40.25 26.18
CA ASN A 178 10.84 41.18 25.04
C ASN A 178 9.51 41.08 24.25
N ASN A 179 8.86 42.23 24.06
CA ASN A 179 7.76 42.50 23.12
C ASN A 179 7.75 44.04 22.91
N PRO A 180 7.38 44.65 21.74
CA PRO A 180 6.21 44.25 20.96
C PRO A 180 6.33 44.19 19.42
N SER A 181 5.45 43.37 18.83
CA SER A 181 4.74 43.57 17.55
C SER A 181 5.49 43.51 16.20
N ARG A 182 5.06 42.58 15.33
CA ARG A 182 4.58 42.90 13.95
C ARG A 182 3.71 41.80 13.35
N VAL A 183 2.86 42.18 12.38
CA VAL A 183 1.90 41.32 11.66
C VAL A 183 2.18 41.39 10.16
N ILE A 184 2.05 40.28 9.43
CA ILE A 184 2.12 40.21 7.97
C ILE A 184 0.96 39.35 7.44
N ARG A 185 0.40 39.71 6.28
CA ARG A 185 -0.70 39.01 5.58
C ARG A 185 -0.18 38.31 4.30
N PRO A 186 -0.80 37.20 3.84
CA PRO A 186 -0.41 36.50 2.61
C PRO A 186 -1.04 37.11 1.34
N ILE A 187 -0.54 36.66 0.17
CA ILE A 187 -1.02 37.00 -1.19
C ILE A 187 -1.36 35.67 -1.93
N PRO A 188 -2.43 35.60 -2.74
CA PRO A 188 -2.93 34.34 -3.35
C PRO A 188 -2.35 34.02 -4.73
N PHE A 189 -2.64 32.80 -5.22
CA PHE A 189 -2.36 32.30 -6.58
C PHE A 189 -3.66 31.97 -7.35
N SER A 190 -3.58 31.93 -8.69
CA SER A 190 -4.69 31.60 -9.63
C SER A 190 -4.23 30.63 -10.74
N PRO A 191 -5.15 29.91 -11.44
CA PRO A 191 -4.90 28.51 -11.83
C PRO A 191 -5.27 28.09 -13.29
N LEU A 192 -5.25 26.77 -13.56
CA LEU A 192 -5.80 26.03 -14.74
C LEU A 192 -4.92 26.10 -16.03
N THR A 193 -4.85 25.13 -16.97
CA THR A 193 -5.25 23.69 -17.13
C THR A 193 -4.31 23.04 -18.20
N LYS A 194 -4.44 21.87 -18.90
CA LYS A 194 -5.53 20.90 -19.18
C LYS A 194 -4.97 19.51 -19.61
N THR A 195 -5.79 18.67 -20.26
CA THR A 195 -5.61 17.25 -20.67
C THR A 195 -6.41 16.95 -21.96
N PRO A 196 -6.49 15.72 -22.55
CA PRO A 196 -5.50 14.63 -22.78
C PRO A 196 -5.59 14.01 -24.22
N THR A 197 -4.80 12.95 -24.51
CA THR A 197 -5.18 11.88 -25.48
C THR A 197 -4.50 10.53 -25.18
N GLN A 198 -5.05 9.42 -25.69
CA GLN A 198 -4.50 8.04 -25.58
C GLN A 198 -4.60 7.28 -26.92
N PRO A 199 -3.75 6.25 -27.14
CA PRO A 199 -4.03 5.14 -28.06
C PRO A 199 -4.25 3.78 -27.35
N ARG A 200 -4.57 2.76 -28.16
CA ARG A 200 -5.07 1.41 -27.81
C ARG A 200 -3.93 0.36 -27.71
N PRO A 201 -4.05 -0.74 -26.93
CA PRO A 201 -3.00 -1.76 -26.80
C PRO A 201 -2.98 -2.82 -27.91
N GLU A 202 -1.83 -3.49 -28.05
CA GLU A 202 -1.60 -4.70 -28.85
C GLU A 202 -1.21 -5.90 -27.95
N THR A 203 -1.08 -7.10 -28.53
CA THR A 203 -0.98 -8.38 -27.81
C THR A 203 0.21 -9.23 -28.26
N SER A 204 0.99 -9.80 -27.32
CA SER A 204 1.51 -11.20 -27.33
C SER A 204 2.53 -11.42 -26.19
N HIS A 205 2.79 -12.70 -25.88
CA HIS A 205 3.77 -13.26 -24.94
C HIS A 205 3.48 -13.06 -23.44
N THR A 206 3.84 -14.07 -22.64
CA THR A 206 3.25 -14.38 -21.32
C THR A 206 3.77 -13.52 -20.17
N LEU A 207 3.62 -12.20 -20.29
CA LEU A 207 4.10 -11.21 -19.31
C LEU A 207 3.17 -9.99 -19.27
N PHE A 208 2.02 -10.10 -18.60
CA PHE A 208 1.04 -9.02 -18.56
C PHE A 208 1.45 -7.95 -17.55
N LYS A 209 1.66 -6.70 -18.00
CA LYS A 209 1.95 -5.56 -17.09
C LYS A 209 0.67 -5.04 -16.42
N LEU A 210 0.47 -5.43 -15.16
CA LEU A 210 -0.69 -5.09 -14.31
C LEU A 210 -0.76 -3.59 -14.00
#